data_AF-A0A6P1I9S8-F1
#
_entry.id   AF-A0A6P1I9S8-F1
#
_cell.length_a   1.000
_cell.length_b   1.000
_cell.length_c   1.000
_cell.angle_alpha   90.00
_cell.angle_beta   90.00
_cell.angle_gamma   90.00
#
_symmetry.space_group_name_H-M   'P 1'
#
loop_
_entity.id
_entity.type
_entity.pdbx_description
1 polymer ?
#
loop_
_entity_poly.entity_id
_entity_poly.type
_entity_poly.pdbx_seq_one_letter_code
_entity_poly.pdbx_strand_id
1 'polypeptide(L)'
;MGTSTSPVAPVEETSELIDYPHYGTLKEIYARELTRLAAIGVTDPDVASTGGNCYALTGNAGYAPDGRSIYLLATTNGDPAVAAGEPVTSWAVGLYDTRGDSVALAMGEASVVAPGDSPDALGCAVTRARTALHQYTGGAPAGKFALIGDQGVTWIPA
;
A
#
# COMPACT_ATOMS: atom_id res chain seq x y z
N MET A 1 -52.72 -29.65 -19.03
CA MET A 1 -51.31 -29.72 -18.60
C MET A 1 -50.75 -28.31 -18.62
N GLY A 2 -50.52 -27.72 -17.46
CA GLY A 2 -49.89 -26.41 -17.32
C GLY A 2 -48.96 -26.50 -16.12
N THR A 3 -47.66 -26.48 -16.37
CA THR A 3 -46.61 -26.49 -15.34
C THR A 3 -46.58 -25.12 -14.68
N SER A 4 -46.97 -25.05 -13.42
CA SER A 4 -46.90 -23.85 -12.60
C SER A 4 -45.46 -23.66 -12.14
N THR A 5 -44.75 -22.69 -12.73
CA THR A 5 -43.41 -22.28 -12.32
C THR A 5 -43.54 -21.50 -11.01
N SER A 6 -43.00 -22.03 -9.91
CA SER A 6 -42.90 -21.30 -8.65
C SER A 6 -41.99 -20.06 -8.83
N PRO A 7 -42.32 -18.91 -8.23
CA PRO A 7 -41.47 -17.73 -8.31
C PRO A 7 -40.21 -17.97 -7.48
N VAL A 8 -39.05 -17.86 -8.12
CA VAL A 8 -37.74 -17.79 -7.47
C VAL A 8 -37.74 -16.57 -6.55
N ALA A 9 -37.59 -16.81 -5.25
CA ALA A 9 -37.36 -15.75 -4.28
C ALA A 9 -36.13 -14.92 -4.70
N PRO A 10 -36.13 -13.59 -4.52
CA PRO A 10 -34.94 -12.81 -4.80
C PRO A 10 -33.80 -13.37 -3.96
N VAL A 11 -32.68 -13.65 -4.61
CA VAL A 11 -31.42 -13.94 -3.95
C VAL A 11 -31.14 -12.71 -3.08
N GLU A 12 -31.29 -12.84 -1.76
CA GLU A 12 -30.64 -11.92 -0.84
C GLU A 12 -29.16 -12.02 -1.18
N GLU A 13 -28.68 -11.01 -1.91
CA GLU A 13 -27.27 -10.68 -1.99
C GLU A 13 -26.86 -10.45 -0.53
N THR A 14 -26.37 -11.50 0.09
CA THR A 14 -25.59 -11.43 1.32
C THR A 14 -24.43 -10.53 0.96
N SER A 15 -24.62 -9.22 1.16
CA SER A 15 -23.55 -8.28 1.39
C SER A 15 -22.64 -8.98 2.36
N GLU A 16 -21.51 -9.49 1.87
CA GLU A 16 -20.49 -10.10 2.71
C GLU A 16 -20.14 -9.04 3.73
N LEU A 17 -20.68 -9.25 4.93
CA LEU A 17 -20.45 -8.45 6.09
C LEU A 17 -18.95 -8.60 6.32
N ILE A 18 -18.17 -7.61 5.88
CA ILE A 18 -16.72 -7.55 6.07
C ILE A 18 -16.48 -7.88 7.54
N ASP A 19 -15.80 -9.00 7.78
CA ASP A 19 -15.71 -9.64 9.08
C ASP A 19 -14.94 -8.72 10.05
N TYR A 20 -15.68 -7.88 10.78
CA TYR A 20 -15.20 -6.93 11.78
C TYR A 20 -14.19 -7.49 12.81
N PRO A 21 -14.21 -8.77 13.24
CA PRO A 21 -13.16 -9.33 14.09
C PRO A 21 -11.77 -9.31 13.45
N HIS A 22 -11.64 -9.42 12.12
CA HIS A 22 -10.33 -9.44 11.45
C HIS A 22 -9.64 -8.07 11.42
N TYR A 23 -10.40 -6.97 11.34
CA TYR A 23 -9.82 -5.62 11.24
C TYR A 23 -9.10 -5.19 12.53
N GLY A 24 -9.63 -5.55 13.70
CA GLY A 24 -8.95 -5.35 14.99
C GLY A 24 -7.64 -6.13 15.07
N THR A 25 -7.66 -7.40 14.66
CA THR A 25 -6.47 -8.27 14.63
C THR A 25 -5.40 -7.75 13.66
N LEU A 26 -5.77 -7.15 12.54
CA LEU A 26 -4.79 -6.59 11.59
C LEU A 26 -4.07 -5.36 12.14
N LYS A 27 -4.77 -4.49 12.85
CA LYS A 27 -4.13 -3.35 13.54
C LYS A 27 -3.15 -3.83 14.60
N GLU A 28 -3.44 -4.93 15.27
CA GLU A 28 -2.52 -5.55 16.22
C GLU A 28 -1.30 -6.17 15.52
N ILE A 29 -1.50 -6.87 14.39
CA ILE A 29 -0.43 -7.46 13.58
C ILE A 29 0.55 -6.38 13.08
N TYR A 30 0.04 -5.25 12.60
CA TYR A 30 0.86 -4.16 12.04
C TYR A 30 1.11 -3.00 13.01
N ALA A 31 0.82 -3.15 14.30
CA ALA A 31 0.90 -2.05 15.26
C ALA A 31 2.30 -1.40 15.29
N ARG A 32 3.34 -2.23 15.13
CA ARG A 32 4.75 -1.78 15.08
C ARG A 32 5.01 -0.93 13.85
N GLU A 33 4.56 -1.38 12.68
CA GLU A 33 4.74 -0.70 11.40
C GLU A 33 3.95 0.61 11.38
N LEU A 34 2.71 0.63 11.88
CA LEU A 34 1.90 1.84 12.01
C LEU A 34 2.58 2.88 12.93
N THR A 35 3.11 2.44 14.07
CA THR A 35 3.88 3.30 14.99
C THR A 35 5.12 3.88 14.29
N ARG A 36 5.78 3.09 13.44
CA ARG A 36 6.96 3.53 12.69
C ARG A 36 6.60 4.55 11.62
N LEU A 37 5.52 4.33 10.87
CA LEU A 37 5.00 5.29 9.90
C LEU A 37 4.71 6.64 10.57
N ALA A 38 4.04 6.62 11.73
CA ALA A 38 3.82 7.83 12.52
C ALA A 38 5.15 8.50 12.92
N ALA A 39 6.13 7.72 13.40
CA ALA A 39 7.43 8.24 13.84
C ALA A 39 8.25 8.90 12.70
N ILE A 40 8.04 8.50 11.45
CA ILE A 40 8.69 9.11 10.26
C ILE A 40 7.80 10.18 9.59
N GLY A 41 6.75 10.63 10.27
CA GLY A 41 5.90 11.74 9.84
C GLY A 41 4.86 11.37 8.79
N VAL A 42 4.42 10.11 8.74
CA VAL A 42 3.18 9.75 8.02
C VAL A 42 2.01 10.00 8.96
N THR A 43 1.06 10.85 8.56
CA THR A 43 -0.11 11.15 9.41
C THR A 43 -1.24 10.17 9.14
N ASP A 44 -2.02 9.89 10.19
CA ASP A 44 -3.15 8.96 10.18
C ASP A 44 -2.84 7.58 9.55
N PRO A 45 -1.76 6.89 9.98
CA PRO A 45 -1.42 5.61 9.40
C PRO A 45 -2.50 4.56 9.74
N ASP A 46 -2.92 3.80 8.74
CA ASP A 46 -3.98 2.81 8.89
C ASP A 46 -3.78 1.58 8.00
N VAL A 47 -4.41 0.46 8.36
CA VAL A 47 -4.42 -0.75 7.55
C VAL A 47 -5.61 -0.73 6.59
N ALA A 48 -5.37 -0.99 5.31
CA ALA A 48 -6.40 -1.13 4.30
C ALA A 48 -6.37 -2.53 3.68
N SER A 49 -7.55 -3.12 3.44
CA SER A 49 -7.69 -4.31 2.61
C SER A 49 -7.55 -3.93 1.15
N THR A 50 -6.72 -4.67 0.40
CA THR A 50 -6.59 -4.53 -1.06
C THR A 50 -7.37 -5.62 -1.81
N GLY A 51 -8.18 -6.43 -1.10
CA GLY A 51 -8.88 -7.58 -1.65
C GLY A 51 -7.99 -8.83 -1.70
N GLY A 52 -8.59 -10.01 -1.90
CA GLY A 52 -7.84 -11.27 -2.05
C GLY A 52 -6.97 -11.64 -0.83
N ASN A 53 -7.39 -11.28 0.39
CA ASN A 53 -6.62 -11.47 1.63
C ASN A 53 -5.27 -10.74 1.68
N CYS A 54 -5.12 -9.69 0.86
CA CYS A 54 -3.96 -8.83 0.81
C CYS A 54 -4.22 -7.54 1.58
N TYR A 55 -3.21 -7.06 2.32
CA TYR A 55 -3.31 -5.84 3.12
C TYR A 55 -2.19 -4.86 2.81
N ALA A 56 -2.51 -3.57 2.89
CA ALA A 56 -1.57 -2.48 2.73
C ALA A 56 -1.61 -1.56 3.95
N LEU A 57 -0.48 -0.91 4.22
CA LEU A 57 -0.43 0.20 5.17
C LEU A 57 -0.59 1.50 4.40
N THR A 58 -1.39 2.40 4.95
CA THR A 58 -1.80 3.63 4.29
C THR A 58 -1.55 4.80 5.20
N GLY A 59 -1.54 6.01 4.64
CA GLY A 59 -1.48 7.24 5.40
C GLY A 59 -1.16 8.42 4.51
N ASN A 60 -0.96 9.58 5.13
CA ASN A 60 -0.54 10.79 4.44
C ASN A 60 0.98 10.95 4.57
N ALA A 61 1.68 10.88 3.44
CA ALA A 61 3.14 10.97 3.36
C ALA A 61 3.69 12.40 3.51
N GLY A 62 2.85 13.40 3.78
CA GLY A 62 3.21 14.80 3.80
C GLY A 62 2.88 15.47 2.47
N TYR A 63 3.71 16.42 2.06
CA TYR A 63 3.41 17.29 0.92
C TYR A 63 4.42 17.10 -0.22
N ALA A 64 3.92 17.10 -1.45
CA ALA A 64 4.77 17.21 -2.64
C ALA A 64 5.38 18.62 -2.76
N PRO A 65 6.37 18.84 -3.65
CA PRO A 65 6.97 20.15 -3.88
C PRO A 65 5.99 21.29 -4.21
N ASP A 66 4.83 20.94 -4.78
CA ASP A 66 3.74 21.86 -5.15
C ASP A 66 2.76 22.12 -3.98
N GLY A 67 2.98 21.50 -2.81
CA GLY A 67 2.18 21.70 -1.60
C GLY A 67 0.93 20.82 -1.49
N ARG A 68 0.63 19.96 -2.48
CA ARG A 68 -0.49 19.02 -2.36
C ARG A 68 -0.15 17.88 -1.39
N SER A 69 -1.16 17.40 -0.67
CA SER A 69 -1.03 16.26 0.21
C SER A 69 -0.81 15.00 -0.60
N ILE A 70 0.02 14.09 -0.10
CA ILE A 70 0.38 12.87 -0.84
C ILE A 70 -0.10 11.64 -0.07
N TYR A 71 -0.82 10.79 -0.77
CA TYR A 71 -1.27 9.51 -0.24
C TYR A 71 -0.15 8.47 -0.31
N LEU A 72 0.02 7.71 0.76
CA LEU A 72 0.97 6.62 0.86
C LEU A 72 0.24 5.28 0.83
N LEU A 73 0.76 4.35 0.04
CA LEU A 73 0.40 2.94 0.06
C LEU A 73 1.69 2.12 0.20
N ALA A 74 1.79 1.33 1.27
CA ALA A 74 2.91 0.43 1.51
C ALA A 74 2.44 -1.02 1.50
N THR A 75 3.11 -1.84 0.71
CA THR A 75 2.90 -3.28 0.59
C THR A 75 4.21 -4.02 0.84
N THR A 76 4.14 -5.33 1.10
CA THR A 76 5.34 -6.17 1.30
C THR A 76 5.55 -7.13 0.15
N ASN A 77 6.78 -7.60 -0.04
CA ASN A 77 7.14 -8.65 -1.00
C ASN A 77 6.81 -8.30 -2.47
N GLY A 78 6.47 -7.03 -2.75
CA GLY A 78 6.04 -6.54 -4.06
C GLY A 78 4.51 -6.42 -4.19
N ASP A 79 4.05 -6.36 -5.43
CA ASP A 79 2.64 -6.51 -5.78
C ASP A 79 2.41 -7.97 -6.24
N PRO A 80 1.50 -8.75 -5.62
CA PRO A 80 0.53 -8.37 -4.57
C PRO A 80 1.03 -8.44 -3.12
N ALA A 81 0.32 -7.72 -2.25
CA ALA A 81 0.64 -7.47 -0.84
C ALA A 81 0.39 -8.68 0.10
N VAL A 82 0.86 -8.57 1.36
CA VAL A 82 0.91 -9.60 2.42
C VAL A 82 -0.35 -10.49 2.49
N ALA A 83 -0.18 -11.80 2.34
CA ALA A 83 -1.07 -12.78 2.97
C ALA A 83 -0.66 -12.95 4.45
N ALA A 84 -1.62 -12.88 5.37
CA ALA A 84 -1.35 -12.98 6.80
C ALA A 84 -0.55 -14.25 7.15
N GLY A 85 0.61 -14.09 7.82
CA GLY A 85 1.44 -15.20 8.32
C GLY A 85 2.75 -15.46 7.57
N GLU A 86 2.99 -14.78 6.44
CA GLU A 86 4.25 -14.90 5.71
C GLU A 86 5.34 -13.95 6.21
N PRO A 87 6.63 -14.34 6.19
CA PRO A 87 7.72 -13.45 6.54
C PRO A 87 7.84 -12.31 5.52
N VAL A 88 7.93 -11.08 6.03
CA VAL A 88 8.22 -9.90 5.20
C VAL A 88 9.69 -9.90 4.82
N THR A 89 9.97 -9.90 3.51
CA THR A 89 11.33 -9.88 2.94
C THR A 89 11.66 -8.58 2.23
N SER A 90 10.66 -7.81 1.82
CA SER A 90 10.82 -6.46 1.27
C SER A 90 9.59 -5.61 1.49
N TRP A 91 9.77 -4.29 1.40
CA TRP A 91 8.70 -3.30 1.36
C TRP A 91 8.72 -2.55 0.03
N ALA A 92 7.54 -2.34 -0.53
CA ALA A 92 7.31 -1.41 -1.63
C ALA A 92 6.38 -0.30 -1.14
N VAL A 93 6.74 0.96 -1.40
CA VAL A 93 5.98 2.14 -1.01
C VAL A 93 5.71 2.97 -2.26
N GLY A 94 4.43 3.12 -2.60
CA GLY A 94 3.98 4.04 -3.63
C GLY A 94 3.43 5.32 -3.03
N LEU A 95 3.71 6.45 -3.69
CA LEU A 95 3.16 7.75 -3.39
C LEU A 95 2.20 8.16 -4.50
N TYR A 96 0.99 8.55 -4.12
CA TYR A 96 -0.11 8.85 -5.02
C TYR A 96 -0.67 10.24 -4.74
N ASP A 97 -1.32 10.84 -5.73
CA ASP A 97 -2.00 12.11 -5.52
C ASP A 97 -3.15 11.93 -4.53
N THR A 98 -3.96 10.90 -4.77
CA THR A 98 -5.12 10.58 -3.95
C THR A 98 -5.26 9.09 -3.68
N ARG A 99 -6.13 8.76 -2.72
CA ARG A 99 -6.50 7.37 -2.45
C ARG A 99 -7.28 6.81 -3.63
N GLY A 100 -6.84 5.66 -4.15
CA GLY A 100 -7.52 4.93 -5.23
C GLY A 100 -6.96 5.20 -6.61
N ASP A 101 -5.97 6.08 -6.74
CA ASP A 101 -5.23 6.24 -7.98
C ASP A 101 -4.49 4.96 -8.34
N SER A 102 -4.52 4.59 -9.63
CA SER A 102 -3.82 3.41 -10.14
C SER A 102 -2.37 3.68 -10.53
N VAL A 103 -1.95 4.95 -10.54
CA VAL A 103 -0.64 5.38 -11.02
C VAL A 103 0.11 6.08 -9.91
N ALA A 104 1.25 5.52 -9.51
CA ALA A 104 2.13 6.14 -8.53
C ALA A 104 2.85 7.35 -9.15
N LEU A 105 2.99 8.41 -8.38
CA LEU A 105 3.84 9.56 -8.69
C LEU A 105 5.32 9.22 -8.52
N ALA A 106 5.62 8.36 -7.54
CA ALA A 106 6.95 7.87 -7.24
C ALA A 106 6.85 6.62 -6.35
N MET A 107 7.89 5.79 -6.39
CA MET A 107 7.98 4.59 -5.57
C MET A 107 9.34 4.47 -4.88
N GLY A 108 9.34 3.77 -3.76
CA GLY A 108 10.54 3.34 -3.05
C GLY A 108 10.40 1.90 -2.61
N GLU A 109 11.47 1.13 -2.77
CA GLU A 109 11.53 -0.26 -2.34
C GLU A 109 12.71 -0.46 -1.41
N ALA A 110 12.61 -1.39 -0.47
CA ALA A 110 13.74 -1.81 0.36
C ALA A 110 13.59 -3.26 0.83
N SER A 111 14.66 -4.03 0.69
CA SER A 111 14.73 -5.40 1.22
C SER A 111 15.06 -5.40 2.71
N VAL A 112 14.55 -6.40 3.41
CA VAL A 112 14.87 -6.68 4.80
C VAL A 112 16.26 -7.35 4.86
N VAL A 113 17.16 -6.81 5.69
CA VAL A 113 18.55 -7.31 5.80
C VAL A 113 18.60 -8.71 6.44
N ALA A 114 17.69 -9.00 7.39
CA ALA A 114 17.55 -10.31 8.02
C ALA A 114 16.06 -10.63 8.28
N PRO A 115 15.55 -11.82 7.95
CA PRO A 115 14.14 -12.18 8.16
C PRO A 115 13.70 -11.92 9.60
N GLY A 116 12.60 -11.16 9.76
CA GLY A 116 12.11 -10.71 11.08
C GLY A 116 12.60 -9.32 11.50
N ASP A 117 13.62 -8.77 10.83
CA ASP A 117 14.10 -7.39 11.02
C ASP A 117 13.56 -6.46 9.91
N SER A 118 12.23 -6.47 9.79
CA SER A 118 11.45 -5.57 8.94
C SER A 118 11.52 -4.05 9.23
N PRO A 119 11.87 -3.54 10.45
CA PRO A 119 11.53 -2.18 10.84
C PRO A 119 12.37 -1.09 10.14
N ASP A 120 13.57 -1.42 9.64
CA ASP A 120 14.39 -0.46 8.90
C ASP A 120 13.96 -0.38 7.43
N ALA A 121 13.59 -1.53 6.84
CA ALA A 121 13.21 -1.61 5.43
C ALA A 121 11.98 -0.74 5.11
N LEU A 122 10.92 -0.76 5.94
CA LEU A 122 9.77 0.12 5.71
C LEU A 122 10.16 1.60 5.73
N GLY A 123 10.95 2.03 6.72
CA GLY A 123 11.41 3.43 6.80
C GLY A 123 12.31 3.81 5.61
N CYS A 124 13.19 2.92 5.18
CA CYS A 124 14.02 3.09 3.99
C CYS A 124 13.17 3.21 2.73
N ALA A 125 12.17 2.35 2.53
CA ALA A 125 11.27 2.40 1.38
C ALA A 125 10.48 3.73 1.35
N VAL A 126 9.95 4.19 2.48
CA VAL A 126 9.28 5.50 2.57
C VAL A 126 10.24 6.65 2.24
N THR A 127 11.46 6.62 2.77
CA THR A 127 12.48 7.63 2.49
C THR A 127 12.81 7.67 1.01
N ARG A 128 13.02 6.50 0.40
CA ARG A 128 13.30 6.33 -1.03
C ARG A 128 12.14 6.85 -1.90
N ALA A 129 10.89 6.53 -1.54
CA ALA A 129 9.72 7.01 -2.27
C ALA A 129 9.60 8.54 -2.23
N ARG A 130 9.83 9.15 -1.06
CA ARG A 130 9.87 10.61 -0.91
C ARG A 130 11.02 11.23 -1.71
N THR A 131 12.22 10.66 -1.64
CA THR A 131 13.37 11.11 -2.45
C THR A 131 13.03 11.04 -3.93
N ALA A 132 12.39 9.96 -4.37
CA ALA A 132 11.95 9.79 -5.75
C ALA A 132 10.99 10.91 -6.18
N LEU A 133 9.99 11.21 -5.34
CA LEU A 133 9.01 12.27 -5.56
C LEU A 133 9.65 13.67 -5.60
N HIS A 134 10.61 13.96 -4.73
CA HIS A 134 11.20 15.30 -4.67
C HIS A 134 12.29 15.53 -5.72
N GLN A 135 13.04 14.49 -6.11
CA GLN A 135 14.19 14.65 -7.02
C GLN A 135 13.85 14.40 -8.48
N TYR A 136 12.90 13.51 -8.79
CA TYR A 136 12.75 13.00 -10.16
C TYR A 136 11.43 13.36 -10.84
N THR A 137 10.40 13.76 -10.11
CA THR A 137 9.07 14.05 -10.69
C THR A 137 9.10 15.22 -11.69
N GLY A 138 9.98 16.21 -11.50
CA GLY A 138 10.17 17.33 -12.44
C GLY A 138 11.01 17.00 -13.68
N GLY A 139 11.70 15.85 -13.70
CA GLY A 139 12.61 15.44 -14.77
C GLY A 139 12.33 14.03 -15.30
N ALA A 140 11.18 13.46 -14.98
CA ALA A 140 10.84 12.10 -15.37
C ALA A 140 10.65 11.99 -16.89
N PRO A 141 11.11 10.90 -17.53
CA PRO A 141 10.74 10.59 -18.91
C PRO A 141 9.22 10.55 -19.07
N ALA A 142 8.72 10.96 -20.24
CA ALA A 142 7.28 10.99 -20.51
C ALA A 142 6.62 9.62 -20.26
N GLY A 143 5.54 9.62 -19.48
CA GLY A 143 4.80 8.41 -19.13
C GLY A 143 5.55 7.45 -18.19
N LYS A 144 6.51 7.96 -17.42
CA LYS A 144 7.23 7.16 -16.42
C LYS A 144 7.31 7.88 -15.08
N PHE A 145 7.44 7.10 -14.01
CA PHE A 145 7.75 7.58 -12.68
C PHE A 145 9.02 6.91 -12.14
N ALA A 146 9.63 7.51 -11.11
CA ALA A 146 10.85 6.98 -10.51
C ALA A 146 10.54 5.97 -9.41
N LEU A 147 11.22 4.83 -9.45
CA LEU A 147 11.35 3.86 -8.37
C LEU A 147 12.79 3.91 -7.85
N ILE A 148 12.98 4.10 -6.53
CA ILE A 148 14.28 3.94 -5.90
C ILE A 148 14.27 2.65 -5.07
N GLY A 149 15.02 1.64 -5.52
CA GLY A 149 15.17 0.36 -4.83
C GLY A 149 16.60 0.14 -4.31
N ASP A 150 16.90 -1.08 -3.86
CA ASP A 150 18.24 -1.44 -3.36
C ASP A 150 19.35 -1.33 -4.43
N GLN A 151 18.97 -1.46 -5.70
CA GLN A 151 19.88 -1.36 -6.84
C GLN A 151 19.97 0.07 -7.42
N GLY A 152 19.31 1.05 -6.80
CA GLY A 152 19.27 2.44 -7.27
C GLY A 152 17.98 2.82 -7.98
N VAL A 153 18.07 3.80 -8.89
CA VAL A 153 16.92 4.41 -9.56
C VAL A 153 16.52 3.62 -10.80
N THR A 154 15.24 3.30 -10.93
CA THR A 154 14.61 2.69 -12.10
C THR A 154 13.42 3.53 -12.56
N TRP A 155 13.18 3.60 -13.87
CA TRP A 155 12.02 4.32 -14.43
C TRP A 155 10.91 3.31 -14.78
N ILE A 156 9.77 3.42 -14.11
CA ILE A 156 8.63 2.53 -14.26
C ILE A 156 7.58 3.20 -15.15
N PRO A 157 6.97 2.48 -16.12
CA PRO A 157 5.84 3.00 -16.89
C PRO A 157 4.66 3.38 -15.97
N ALA A 158 4.09 4.56 -16.22
CA ALA A 158 2.88 5.07 -15.57
C ALA A 158 1.62 4.48 -16.21
#